data_AF-U1GAP7-F1
#
_entry.id   AF-U1GAP7-F1
#
_cell.length_a   1.000
_cell.length_b   1.000
_cell.length_c   1.000
_cell.angle_alpha   90.00
_cell.angle_beta   90.00
_cell.angle_gamma   90.00
#
_symmetry.space_group_name_H-M   'P 1'
#
loop_
_entity.id
_entity.type
_entity.pdbx_description
1 polymer ?
#
loop_
_entity_poly.entity_id
_entity_poly.type
_entity_poly.pdbx_seq_one_letter_code
_entity_poly.pdbx_strand_id
1 'polypeptide(L)'
;MQRENNDHLVISSDSDHPANLIPELCRKFYQLGWVTGTGGGTSIKQDNLIYIAPSGVQKELIKSENIFVLSFPTPKYPPSDRKYIRKPMELKPSACTPLFLAAFERGAGCSIHTHSQWAVLVTLLVEKVHGKGACFEISNIEQIKGIPRGRTKTGMLGFHDTLRVPIIENTPFEEDLTGSLEKAMEEYPDTYAVLVRRHGISEISELFHDRWSQIQAETCRATLQEAAFEGRIVTKIGCSTSSKISDSLAHDDFGDGSFYILHVPGHAVRHISGLVRTTPDGTFVSLAGDVCHFGVSFWLTKYIPLSSMFLPVTKFNARIKTPCQCTAFTMCHPDQEKGRPSPFHRARIAGESWYMDTPTAQNPINSFETFDAHEDVLVVMAHGQAAMNN
;
A
#
# COMPACT_ATOMS: atom_id res chain seq x y z
N MET A 1 10.22 -16.51 46.30
CA MET A 1 10.19 -15.23 45.56
C MET A 1 9.64 -15.51 44.18
N GLN A 2 8.39 -15.13 43.89
CA GLN A 2 7.90 -15.10 42.52
C GLN A 2 8.82 -14.12 41.77
N ARG A 3 9.53 -14.58 40.74
CA ARG A 3 10.19 -13.66 39.81
C ARG A 3 9.07 -12.85 39.18
N GLU A 4 9.02 -11.55 39.45
CA GLU A 4 8.13 -10.65 38.73
C GLU A 4 8.46 -10.79 37.24
N ASN A 5 7.50 -11.26 36.44
CA ASN A 5 7.69 -11.53 35.01
C ASN A 5 7.72 -10.24 34.16
N ASN A 6 7.83 -9.08 34.81
CA ASN A 6 7.77 -7.76 34.19
C ASN A 6 6.52 -7.56 33.30
N ASP A 7 5.36 -8.08 33.73
CA ASP A 7 4.11 -7.98 32.96
C ASP A 7 3.65 -6.53 32.75
N HIS A 8 4.09 -5.59 33.60
CA HIS A 8 3.85 -4.16 33.39
C HIS A 8 4.39 -3.63 32.06
N LEU A 9 5.41 -4.28 31.45
CA LEU A 9 5.98 -3.87 30.16
C LEU A 9 5.07 -4.10 28.96
N VAL A 10 4.00 -4.89 29.12
CA VAL A 10 3.03 -5.18 28.04
C VAL A 10 1.64 -4.64 28.34
N ILE A 11 1.51 -3.80 29.38
CA ILE A 11 0.26 -3.14 29.75
C ILE A 11 0.41 -1.65 29.40
N SER A 12 -0.30 -1.22 28.37
CA SER A 12 -0.36 0.18 27.97
C SER A 12 -1.76 0.55 27.47
N SER A 13 -2.18 1.79 27.73
CA SER A 13 -3.40 2.37 27.15
C SER A 13 -3.15 3.02 25.79
N ASP A 14 -1.88 3.22 25.41
CA ASP A 14 -1.48 3.74 24.12
C ASP A 14 -1.62 2.66 23.04
N SER A 15 -2.39 2.94 21.99
CA SER A 15 -2.60 2.02 20.86
C SER A 15 -1.30 1.75 20.10
N ASP A 16 -0.39 2.72 20.06
CA ASP A 16 0.85 2.65 19.28
C ASP A 16 1.96 1.94 20.06
N HIS A 17 1.74 1.67 21.35
CA HIS A 17 2.68 0.88 22.14
C HIS A 17 2.85 -0.52 21.52
N PRO A 18 4.09 -1.04 21.36
CA PRO A 18 4.38 -2.29 20.67
C PRO A 18 3.57 -3.50 21.15
N ALA A 19 3.27 -3.58 22.44
CA ALA A 19 2.46 -4.66 23.01
C ALA A 19 1.01 -4.67 22.49
N ASN A 20 0.48 -3.53 22.04
CA ASN A 20 -0.86 -3.38 21.46
C ASN A 20 -0.80 -3.39 19.92
N LEU A 21 0.22 -2.72 19.36
CA LEU A 21 0.38 -2.56 17.92
C LEU A 21 0.74 -3.87 17.20
N ILE A 22 1.63 -4.70 17.78
CA ILE A 22 1.99 -6.01 17.19
C ILE A 22 0.74 -6.91 16.99
N PRO A 23 -0.11 -7.14 18.01
CA PRO A 23 -1.39 -7.82 17.83
C PRO A 23 -2.28 -7.25 16.72
N GLU A 24 -2.37 -5.93 16.61
CA GLU A 24 -3.19 -5.27 15.59
C GLU A 24 -2.64 -5.49 14.18
N LEU A 25 -1.33 -5.30 14.00
CA LEU A 25 -0.66 -5.54 12.73
C LEU A 25 -0.81 -6.99 12.30
N CYS A 26 -0.60 -7.95 13.20
CA CYS A 26 -0.77 -9.37 12.89
C CYS A 26 -2.22 -9.71 12.45
N ARG A 27 -3.25 -9.07 13.04
CA ARG A 27 -4.65 -9.20 12.57
C ARG A 27 -4.81 -8.67 11.14
N LYS A 28 -4.28 -7.49 10.84
CA LYS A 28 -4.35 -6.89 9.48
C LYS A 28 -3.59 -7.75 8.46
N PHE A 29 -2.36 -8.17 8.79
CA PHE A 29 -1.53 -9.02 7.93
C PHE A 29 -2.19 -10.38 7.67
N TYR A 30 -2.91 -10.94 8.65
CA TYR A 30 -3.65 -12.18 8.45
C TYR A 30 -4.76 -12.02 7.40
N GLN A 31 -5.53 -10.92 7.46
CA GLN A 31 -6.57 -10.61 6.47
C GLN A 31 -6.00 -10.43 5.06
N LEU A 32 -4.76 -9.93 4.93
CA LEU A 32 -4.04 -9.80 3.66
C LEU A 32 -3.44 -11.13 3.15
N GLY A 33 -3.53 -12.21 3.93
CA GLY A 33 -2.92 -13.51 3.61
C GLY A 33 -1.41 -13.56 3.81
N TRP A 34 -0.83 -12.60 4.56
CA TRP A 34 0.61 -12.47 4.74
C TRP A 34 1.17 -13.35 5.85
N VAL A 35 0.39 -13.62 6.88
CA VAL A 35 0.81 -14.37 8.09
C VAL A 35 -0.13 -15.53 8.42
N THR A 36 -0.53 -16.29 7.38
CA THR A 36 -1.40 -17.47 7.53
C THR A 36 -0.62 -18.71 8.00
N GLY A 37 -1.31 -19.70 8.58
CA GLY A 37 -0.70 -21.00 8.91
C GLY A 37 0.39 -20.92 9.99
N THR A 38 0.29 -19.93 10.88
CA THR A 38 1.26 -19.59 11.94
C THR A 38 2.61 -19.05 11.46
N GLY A 39 2.86 -18.99 10.15
CA GLY A 39 4.06 -18.39 9.54
C GLY A 39 4.08 -16.87 9.59
N GLY A 40 5.26 -16.28 9.39
CA GLY A 40 5.45 -14.83 9.45
C GLY A 40 5.36 -14.23 10.85
N GLY A 41 5.34 -12.91 10.94
CA GLY A 41 5.21 -12.15 12.18
C GLY A 41 5.80 -10.76 12.08
N THR A 42 5.73 -10.01 13.18
CA THR A 42 6.37 -8.70 13.28
C THR A 42 6.99 -8.52 14.66
N SER A 43 8.01 -7.67 14.71
CA SER A 43 8.76 -7.32 15.91
C SER A 43 9.05 -5.83 15.87
N ILE A 44 8.92 -5.16 17.01
CA ILE A 44 9.12 -3.70 17.13
C ILE A 44 10.17 -3.43 18.20
N LYS A 45 11.11 -2.54 17.89
CA LYS A 45 12.10 -2.03 18.83
C LYS A 45 11.68 -0.63 19.28
N GLN A 46 11.46 -0.48 20.59
CA GLN A 46 11.22 0.81 21.22
C GLN A 46 12.31 1.04 22.26
N ASP A 47 13.07 2.13 22.10
CA ASP A 47 14.25 2.44 22.91
C ASP A 47 15.24 1.25 22.93
N ASN A 48 15.51 0.73 24.13
CA ASN A 48 16.37 -0.43 24.40
C ASN A 48 15.58 -1.72 24.63
N LEU A 49 14.32 -1.78 24.21
CA LEU A 49 13.45 -2.94 24.32
C LEU A 49 13.02 -3.44 22.94
N ILE A 50 12.94 -4.76 22.79
CA ILE A 50 12.41 -5.43 21.61
C ILE A 50 11.19 -6.25 22.02
N TYR A 51 10.10 -6.05 21.30
CA TYR A 51 8.82 -6.72 21.50
C TYR A 51 8.60 -7.75 20.38
N ILE A 52 8.39 -9.00 20.75
CA ILE A 52 8.32 -10.12 19.80
C ILE A 52 7.04 -10.91 20.01
N ALA A 53 6.32 -11.20 18.93
CA ALA A 53 5.19 -12.11 18.93
C ALA A 53 5.60 -13.55 19.31
N PRO A 54 4.71 -14.32 19.96
CA PRO A 54 4.98 -15.73 20.27
C PRO A 54 4.99 -16.60 19.00
N SER A 55 5.70 -17.73 19.09
CA SER A 55 5.56 -18.83 18.13
C SER A 55 4.33 -19.69 18.46
N GLY A 56 3.73 -20.29 17.43
CA GLY A 56 2.63 -21.27 17.58
C GLY A 56 1.26 -20.70 17.94
N VAL A 57 1.13 -19.39 18.15
CA VAL A 57 -0.16 -18.71 18.30
C VAL A 57 -0.65 -18.25 16.93
N GLN A 58 -1.95 -18.44 16.67
CA GLN A 58 -2.63 -17.85 15.51
C GLN A 58 -2.42 -16.33 15.52
N LYS A 59 -1.86 -15.79 14.43
CA LYS A 59 -1.33 -14.42 14.39
C LYS A 59 -2.44 -13.38 14.62
N GLU A 60 -3.64 -13.66 14.14
CA GLU A 60 -4.85 -12.89 14.33
C GLU A 60 -5.42 -12.93 15.76
N LEU A 61 -4.98 -13.87 16.60
CA LEU A 61 -5.45 -14.05 17.98
C LEU A 61 -4.40 -13.67 19.04
N ILE A 62 -3.24 -13.13 18.63
CA ILE A 62 -2.22 -12.66 19.57
C ILE A 62 -2.81 -11.58 20.47
N LYS A 63 -2.55 -11.69 21.78
CA LYS A 63 -2.85 -10.67 22.79
C LYS A 63 -1.56 -10.05 23.31
N SER A 64 -1.66 -8.86 23.90
CA SER A 64 -0.52 -8.15 24.52
C SER A 64 0.21 -9.01 25.57
N GLU A 65 -0.54 -9.78 26.36
CA GLU A 65 0.00 -10.73 27.35
C GLU A 65 0.89 -11.81 26.74
N ASN A 66 0.77 -12.09 25.45
CA ASN A 66 1.57 -13.10 24.75
C ASN A 66 2.92 -12.56 24.25
N ILE A 67 3.18 -11.25 24.35
CA ILE A 67 4.36 -10.60 23.77
C ILE A 67 5.62 -10.84 24.61
N PHE A 68 6.69 -11.33 23.98
CA PHE A 68 8.01 -11.43 24.61
C PHE A 68 8.69 -10.06 24.61
N VAL A 69 9.48 -9.77 25.65
CA VAL A 69 10.29 -8.55 25.72
C VAL A 69 11.75 -8.90 25.96
N LEU A 70 12.65 -8.41 25.11
CA LEU A 70 14.10 -8.57 25.20
C LEU A 70 14.77 -7.20 25.37
N SER A 71 15.94 -7.17 26.03
CA SER A 71 16.80 -5.99 25.99
C SER A 71 17.49 -5.88 24.64
N PHE A 72 17.77 -4.66 24.18
CA PHE A 72 18.66 -4.37 23.07
C PHE A 72 19.88 -3.56 23.55
N PRO A 73 21.12 -3.93 23.18
CA PRO A 73 21.50 -5.08 22.34
C PRO A 73 21.36 -6.43 23.06
N THR A 74 21.14 -7.50 22.28
CA THR A 74 21.13 -8.89 22.77
C THR A 74 21.72 -9.83 21.70
N PRO A 75 22.44 -10.90 22.08
CA PRO A 75 22.99 -11.85 21.12
C PRO A 75 21.92 -12.52 20.25
N LYS A 76 22.21 -12.74 18.95
CA LYS A 76 21.39 -13.58 18.06
C LYS A 76 21.51 -15.07 18.42
N TYR A 77 22.74 -15.52 18.70
CA TYR A 77 23.10 -16.89 19.03
C TYR A 77 24.12 -16.96 20.17
N PRO A 78 24.12 -18.07 20.94
CA PRO A 78 23.06 -19.09 21.00
C PRO A 78 21.75 -18.50 21.60
N PRO A 79 20.56 -19.08 21.32
CA PRO A 79 19.30 -18.55 21.85
C PRO A 79 19.22 -18.47 23.39
N SER A 80 20.03 -19.26 24.10
CA SER A 80 20.19 -19.23 25.56
C SER A 80 20.71 -17.90 26.09
N ASP A 81 21.51 -17.19 25.29
CA ASP A 81 22.22 -15.99 25.70
C ASP A 81 21.37 -14.72 25.44
N ARG A 82 20.21 -14.89 24.81
CA ARG A 82 19.23 -13.82 24.62
C ARG A 82 18.72 -13.33 25.96
N LYS A 83 18.82 -12.00 26.17
CA LYS A 83 18.43 -11.34 27.40
C LYS A 83 16.94 -11.01 27.40
N TYR A 84 16.13 -11.99 27.79
CA TYR A 84 14.69 -11.78 27.98
C TYR A 84 14.42 -11.04 29.29
N ILE A 85 13.69 -9.93 29.18
CA ILE A 85 13.17 -9.17 30.33
C ILE A 85 11.80 -9.72 30.74
N ARG A 86 11.00 -10.22 29.78
CA ARG A 86 9.70 -10.85 29.99
C ARG A 86 9.53 -12.10 29.14
N LYS A 87 8.93 -13.16 29.72
CA LYS A 87 8.50 -14.37 29.00
C LYS A 87 7.08 -14.80 29.42
N PRO A 88 6.11 -14.93 28.52
CA PRO A 88 4.86 -15.63 28.82
C PRO A 88 5.16 -17.09 29.21
N MET A 89 4.57 -17.60 30.30
CA MET A 89 4.97 -18.87 30.92
C MET A 89 4.73 -20.11 30.05
N GLU A 90 3.78 -20.07 29.11
CA GLU A 90 3.35 -21.23 28.31
C GLU A 90 3.65 -21.11 26.81
N LEU A 91 4.44 -20.11 26.41
CA LEU A 91 4.71 -19.83 24.99
C LEU A 91 6.20 -19.94 24.68
N LYS A 92 6.50 -20.15 23.40
CA LYS A 92 7.86 -20.11 22.87
C LYS A 92 8.09 -18.80 22.10
N PRO A 93 9.30 -18.23 22.15
CA PRO A 93 9.63 -17.07 21.33
C PRO A 93 9.62 -17.44 19.84
N SER A 94 9.42 -16.44 18.97
CA SER A 94 9.43 -16.64 17.51
C SER A 94 10.75 -17.21 17.01
N ALA A 95 10.69 -18.16 16.07
CA ALA A 95 11.87 -18.67 15.37
C ALA A 95 12.55 -17.58 14.52
N CYS A 96 11.81 -16.55 14.09
CA CYS A 96 12.31 -15.41 13.32
C CYS A 96 13.11 -14.39 14.16
N THR A 97 13.24 -14.61 15.49
CA THR A 97 13.97 -13.69 16.39
C THR A 97 15.37 -13.28 15.89
N PRO A 98 16.25 -14.20 15.41
CA PRO A 98 17.58 -13.79 14.94
C PRO A 98 17.52 -12.92 13.67
N LEU A 99 16.53 -13.11 12.80
CA LEU A 99 16.31 -12.28 11.61
C LEU A 99 15.89 -10.86 12.00
N PHE A 100 14.98 -10.74 12.98
CA PHE A 100 14.58 -9.45 13.53
C PHE A 100 15.75 -8.71 14.19
N LEU A 101 16.59 -9.43 14.94
CA LEU A 101 17.78 -8.86 15.55
C LEU A 101 18.78 -8.35 14.50
N ALA A 102 18.99 -9.09 13.40
CA ALA A 102 19.84 -8.63 12.29
C ALA A 102 19.32 -7.33 11.66
N ALA A 103 18.00 -7.17 11.56
CA ALA A 103 17.38 -5.91 11.13
C ALA A 103 17.61 -4.77 12.13
N PHE A 104 17.46 -5.02 13.43
CA PHE A 104 17.63 -4.00 14.47
C PHE A 104 19.08 -3.55 14.68
N GLU A 105 20.06 -4.46 14.51
CA GLU A 105 21.49 -4.11 14.47
C GLU A 105 21.80 -3.15 13.32
N ARG A 106 20.99 -3.19 12.26
CA ARG A 106 21.00 -2.24 11.15
C ARG A 106 20.07 -1.06 11.37
N GLY A 107 19.72 -0.72 12.60
CA GLY A 107 18.98 0.51 12.91
C GLY A 107 17.47 0.43 12.70
N ALA A 108 16.93 -0.70 12.23
CA ALA A 108 15.48 -0.84 12.05
C ALA A 108 14.71 -0.56 13.35
N GLY A 109 13.55 0.09 13.22
CA GLY A 109 12.60 0.28 14.32
C GLY A 109 11.55 -0.84 14.36
N CYS A 110 11.30 -1.47 13.21
CA CYS A 110 10.36 -2.57 13.05
C CYS A 110 10.89 -3.57 12.04
N SER A 111 10.52 -4.84 12.20
CA SER A 111 10.76 -5.86 11.19
C SER A 111 9.49 -6.67 11.00
N ILE A 112 9.18 -6.95 9.74
CA ILE A 112 8.02 -7.73 9.33
C ILE A 112 8.53 -8.92 8.55
N HIS A 113 7.96 -10.08 8.80
CA HIS A 113 8.22 -11.29 8.05
C HIS A 113 6.89 -11.83 7.54
N THR A 114 6.76 -12.04 6.24
CA THR A 114 5.53 -12.57 5.64
C THR A 114 5.80 -13.81 4.84
N HIS A 115 4.80 -14.69 4.79
CA HIS A 115 4.71 -15.84 3.90
C HIS A 115 3.73 -15.53 2.76
N SER A 116 3.75 -14.28 2.27
CA SER A 116 2.89 -13.85 1.16
C SER A 116 3.06 -14.77 -0.04
N GLN A 117 1.95 -15.29 -0.56
CA GLN A 117 1.96 -16.11 -1.78
C GLN A 117 2.55 -15.36 -2.98
N TRP A 118 2.43 -14.04 -3.00
CA TRP A 118 3.01 -13.20 -4.04
C TRP A 118 4.53 -13.10 -3.93
N ALA A 119 5.07 -13.00 -2.71
CA ALA A 119 6.51 -13.05 -2.47
C ALA A 119 7.10 -14.41 -2.87
N VAL A 120 6.39 -15.49 -2.58
CA VAL A 120 6.76 -16.85 -3.04
C VAL A 120 6.76 -16.91 -4.57
N LEU A 121 5.67 -16.47 -5.22
CA LEU A 121 5.52 -16.53 -6.67
C LEU A 121 6.59 -15.71 -7.40
N VAL A 122 6.86 -14.48 -6.96
CA VAL A 122 7.86 -13.62 -7.61
C VAL A 122 9.25 -14.24 -7.54
N THR A 123 9.60 -14.91 -6.44
CA THR A 123 10.91 -15.59 -6.35
C THR A 123 11.03 -16.72 -7.37
N LEU A 124 9.96 -17.47 -7.62
CA LEU A 124 9.92 -18.55 -8.61
C LEU A 124 9.98 -18.01 -10.04
N LEU A 125 9.29 -16.89 -10.31
CA LEU A 125 9.31 -16.24 -11.62
C LEU A 125 10.71 -15.69 -11.95
N VAL A 126 11.34 -14.99 -11.00
CA VAL A 126 12.71 -14.51 -11.17
C VAL A 126 13.67 -15.69 -11.39
N GLU A 127 13.51 -16.80 -10.67
CA GLU A 127 14.27 -18.03 -10.91
C GLU A 127 14.16 -18.49 -12.37
N LYS A 128 12.92 -18.56 -12.86
CA LYS A 128 12.60 -19.15 -14.14
C LYS A 128 13.08 -18.29 -15.30
N VAL A 129 12.94 -16.96 -15.18
CA VAL A 129 13.20 -16.01 -16.27
C VAL A 129 14.65 -15.52 -16.24
N HIS A 130 15.20 -15.23 -15.06
CA HIS A 130 16.50 -14.56 -14.90
C HIS A 130 17.56 -15.42 -14.18
N GLY A 131 17.17 -16.60 -13.69
CA GLY A 131 18.07 -17.52 -13.00
C GLY A 131 18.15 -17.31 -11.49
N LYS A 132 18.80 -18.24 -10.80
CA LYS A 132 18.85 -18.29 -9.32
C LYS A 132 19.59 -17.12 -8.66
N GLY A 133 20.54 -16.51 -9.35
CA GLY A 133 21.33 -15.40 -8.80
C GLY A 133 20.72 -14.01 -9.02
N ALA A 134 19.57 -13.92 -9.70
CA ALA A 134 18.96 -12.63 -10.01
C ALA A 134 18.19 -12.03 -8.81
N CYS A 135 18.22 -10.71 -8.72
CA CYS A 135 17.34 -9.94 -7.83
C CYS A 135 15.94 -9.81 -8.45
N PHE A 136 14.95 -9.51 -7.62
CA PHE A 136 13.71 -8.92 -8.11
C PHE A 136 13.97 -7.45 -8.45
N GLU A 137 13.59 -7.05 -9.66
CA GLU A 137 13.72 -5.68 -10.13
C GLU A 137 12.39 -5.21 -10.74
N ILE A 138 12.00 -3.97 -10.44
CA ILE A 138 10.83 -3.32 -11.03
C ILE A 138 11.07 -1.81 -11.15
N SER A 139 10.62 -1.23 -12.24
CA SER A 139 10.69 0.21 -12.52
C SER A 139 9.41 0.68 -13.22
N ASN A 140 9.27 1.99 -13.42
CA ASN A 140 8.18 2.59 -14.19
C ASN A 140 6.79 2.25 -13.62
N ILE A 141 6.69 2.27 -12.29
CA ILE A 141 5.46 2.01 -11.57
C ILE A 141 5.30 3.01 -10.43
N GLU A 142 4.09 3.48 -10.15
CA GLU A 142 3.88 4.54 -9.15
C GLU A 142 4.19 4.06 -7.72
N GLN A 143 3.93 2.78 -7.44
CA GLN A 143 4.07 2.19 -6.10
C GLN A 143 5.50 2.29 -5.54
N ILE A 144 6.54 2.28 -6.37
CA ILE A 144 7.92 2.36 -5.88
C ILE A 144 8.23 3.71 -5.24
N LYS A 145 7.45 4.77 -5.52
CA LYS A 145 7.61 6.08 -4.86
C LYS A 145 7.38 6.07 -3.36
N GLY A 146 6.74 5.02 -2.83
CA GLY A 146 6.60 4.83 -1.40
C GLY A 146 7.79 4.11 -0.75
N ILE A 147 8.82 3.73 -1.52
CA ILE A 147 10.02 3.05 -1.01
C ILE A 147 11.19 4.05 -0.96
N PRO A 148 11.94 4.11 0.16
CA PRO A 148 13.11 5.00 0.24
C PRO A 148 14.21 4.56 -0.72
N ARG A 149 15.04 5.51 -1.19
CA ARG A 149 16.15 5.22 -2.12
C ARG A 149 17.23 4.31 -1.55
N GLY A 150 17.27 4.16 -0.23
CA GLY A 150 18.28 3.43 0.48
C GLY A 150 18.82 4.19 1.68
N ARG A 151 19.48 3.49 2.60
CA ARG A 151 20.00 4.08 3.84
C ARG A 151 21.17 5.04 3.59
N THR A 152 21.87 4.88 2.47
CA THR A 152 22.98 5.76 2.09
C THR A 152 22.52 7.00 1.32
N LYS A 153 21.22 7.10 1.02
CA LYS A 153 20.64 8.11 0.14
C LYS A 153 19.49 8.84 0.83
N THR A 154 19.20 10.05 0.38
CA THR A 154 18.08 10.85 0.90
C THR A 154 16.89 10.77 -0.07
N GLY A 155 15.68 10.69 0.49
CA GLY A 155 14.43 10.74 -0.27
C GLY A 155 13.90 9.38 -0.70
N MET A 156 12.81 9.43 -1.47
CA MET A 156 12.10 8.25 -1.99
C MET A 156 12.52 7.94 -3.43
N LEU A 157 12.32 6.70 -3.86
CA LEU A 157 12.42 6.37 -5.29
C LEU A 157 11.41 7.24 -6.07
N GLY A 158 11.73 7.55 -7.32
CA GLY A 158 10.85 8.16 -8.29
C GLY A 158 10.28 7.11 -9.23
N PHE A 159 9.29 7.49 -10.03
CA PHE A 159 8.63 6.61 -11.00
C PHE A 159 9.61 5.91 -11.95
N HIS A 160 10.67 6.62 -12.37
CA HIS A 160 11.67 6.10 -13.29
C HIS A 160 12.84 5.38 -12.61
N ASP A 161 12.91 5.37 -11.28
CA ASP A 161 13.94 4.59 -10.60
C ASP A 161 13.62 3.09 -10.68
N THR A 162 14.62 2.26 -10.40
CA THR A 162 14.47 0.81 -10.31
C THR A 162 14.56 0.40 -8.85
N LEU A 163 13.48 -0.19 -8.34
CA LEU A 163 13.53 -0.94 -7.09
C LEU A 163 14.27 -2.26 -7.34
N ARG A 164 15.26 -2.57 -6.50
CA ARG A 164 15.99 -3.85 -6.52
C ARG A 164 15.89 -4.50 -5.15
N VAL A 165 15.40 -5.74 -5.11
CA VAL A 165 15.26 -6.54 -3.89
C VAL A 165 16.03 -7.85 -4.06
N PRO A 166 17.07 -8.12 -3.24
CA PRO A 166 17.83 -9.36 -3.33
C PRO A 166 16.98 -10.56 -2.93
N ILE A 167 17.27 -11.71 -3.55
CA ILE A 167 16.62 -12.99 -3.29
C ILE A 167 17.66 -13.97 -2.75
N ILE A 168 17.43 -14.51 -1.55
CA ILE A 168 18.26 -15.56 -0.95
C ILE A 168 17.57 -16.93 -1.03
N GLU A 169 18.36 -17.99 -0.97
CA GLU A 169 17.84 -19.36 -0.89
C GLU A 169 17.23 -19.65 0.47
N ASN A 170 16.17 -20.46 0.48
CA ASN A 170 15.56 -20.92 1.71
C ASN A 170 16.40 -22.01 2.38
N THR A 171 16.29 -22.11 3.69
CA THR A 171 16.89 -23.16 4.51
C THR A 171 15.79 -23.91 5.27
N PRO A 172 16.03 -25.17 5.69
CA PRO A 172 15.05 -25.94 6.47
C PRO A 172 14.69 -25.30 7.81
N PHE A 173 15.64 -24.59 8.43
CA PHE A 173 15.47 -23.89 9.69
C PHE A 173 15.66 -22.39 9.49
N GLU A 174 14.74 -21.58 10.02
CA GLU A 174 14.79 -20.11 9.89
C GLU A 174 16.08 -19.53 10.46
N GLU A 175 16.63 -20.12 11.51
CA GLU A 175 17.89 -19.66 12.11
C GLU A 175 19.06 -19.67 11.11
N ASP A 176 19.12 -20.67 10.22
CA ASP A 176 20.15 -20.80 9.20
C ASP A 176 20.05 -19.71 8.11
N LEU A 177 18.91 -19.00 8.00
CA LEU A 177 18.75 -17.87 7.06
C LEU A 177 19.58 -16.66 7.49
N THR A 178 19.91 -16.53 8.77
CA THR A 178 20.46 -15.30 9.36
C THR A 178 21.74 -14.84 8.64
N GLY A 179 22.68 -15.76 8.38
CA GLY A 179 23.94 -15.43 7.71
C GLY A 179 23.75 -15.01 6.25
N SER A 180 22.87 -15.69 5.51
CA SER A 180 22.54 -15.34 4.12
C SER A 180 21.81 -14.01 4.03
N LEU A 181 20.91 -13.74 4.99
CA LEU A 181 20.20 -12.48 5.13
C LEU A 181 21.18 -11.33 5.37
N GLU A 182 22.07 -11.47 6.34
CA GLU A 182 23.10 -10.46 6.66
C GLU A 182 23.99 -10.17 5.46
N LYS A 183 24.48 -11.20 4.79
CA LYS A 183 25.28 -11.06 3.58
C LYS A 183 24.52 -10.31 2.47
N ALA A 184 23.25 -10.64 2.23
CA ALA A 184 22.43 -9.93 1.26
C ALA A 184 22.23 -8.46 1.65
N MET A 185 22.02 -8.17 2.93
CA MET A 185 21.91 -6.80 3.39
C MET A 185 23.26 -6.05 3.28
N GLU A 186 24.42 -6.71 3.39
CA GLU A 186 25.76 -6.08 3.17
C GLU A 186 25.99 -5.78 1.68
N GLU A 187 25.65 -6.71 0.81
CA GLU A 187 25.81 -6.57 -0.65
C GLU A 187 24.83 -5.52 -1.22
N TYR A 188 23.65 -5.38 -0.61
CA TYR A 188 22.61 -4.43 -1.01
C TYR A 188 22.28 -3.46 0.13
N PRO A 189 23.18 -2.51 0.49
CA PRO A 189 23.03 -1.65 1.67
C PRO A 189 21.83 -0.67 1.59
N ASP A 190 21.32 -0.44 0.38
CA ASP A 190 20.18 0.42 0.10
C ASP A 190 18.84 -0.34 0.09
N THR A 191 18.83 -1.67 0.27
CA THR A 191 17.58 -2.42 0.35
C THR A 191 16.93 -2.34 1.73
N TYR A 192 15.61 -2.29 1.74
CA TYR A 192 14.79 -2.44 2.96
C TYR A 192 14.08 -3.81 3.02
N ALA A 193 14.37 -4.69 2.07
CA ALA A 193 13.74 -5.99 1.98
C ALA A 193 14.70 -7.05 1.42
N VAL A 194 14.51 -8.28 1.86
CA VAL A 194 15.16 -9.46 1.29
C VAL A 194 14.09 -10.52 1.07
N LEU A 195 13.98 -11.03 -0.15
CA LEU A 195 13.10 -12.13 -0.50
C LEU A 195 13.78 -13.46 -0.19
N VAL A 196 13.02 -14.42 0.35
CA VAL A 196 13.49 -15.79 0.61
C VAL A 196 12.74 -16.73 -0.33
N ARG A 197 13.48 -17.36 -1.25
CA ARG A 197 12.93 -18.17 -2.34
C ARG A 197 12.02 -19.28 -1.81
N ARG A 198 10.80 -19.42 -2.34
CA ARG A 198 9.82 -20.45 -1.91
C ARG A 198 9.39 -20.37 -0.43
N HIS A 199 9.61 -19.24 0.22
CA HIS A 199 9.27 -19.03 1.63
C HIS A 199 8.41 -17.78 1.81
N GLY A 200 8.92 -16.62 1.39
CA GLY A 200 8.28 -15.34 1.65
C GLY A 200 9.27 -14.18 1.66
N ILE A 201 8.99 -13.13 2.42
CA ILE A 201 9.82 -11.93 2.51
C ILE A 201 10.22 -11.67 3.97
N SER A 202 11.47 -11.26 4.16
CA SER A 202 11.94 -10.68 5.42
C SER A 202 12.16 -9.19 5.18
N GLU A 203 11.33 -8.37 5.79
CA GLU A 203 11.35 -6.91 5.67
C GLU A 203 12.12 -6.29 6.82
N ILE A 204 12.93 -5.31 6.45
CA ILE A 204 13.90 -4.63 7.30
C ILE A 204 13.56 -3.15 7.19
N SER A 205 12.60 -2.65 7.96
CA SER A 205 12.19 -1.25 7.83
C SER A 205 12.61 -0.39 9.04
N GLU A 206 13.32 0.69 8.72
CA GLU A 206 13.48 1.85 9.62
C GLU A 206 12.22 2.75 9.63
N LEU A 207 11.27 2.52 8.73
CA LEU A 207 10.12 3.39 8.51
C LEU A 207 8.81 2.67 8.82
N PHE A 208 8.29 2.92 10.03
CA PHE A 208 6.87 2.76 10.30
C PHE A 208 6.17 4.11 10.13
N HIS A 209 5.61 4.30 8.94
CA HIS A 209 4.50 5.21 8.71
C HIS A 209 3.72 4.65 7.52
N ASP A 210 2.49 4.19 7.75
CA ASP A 210 1.33 3.79 6.91
C ASP A 210 1.50 3.31 5.45
N ARG A 211 2.55 3.66 4.71
CA ARG A 211 2.66 3.48 3.27
C ARG A 211 3.26 2.13 2.84
N TRP A 212 4.07 1.48 3.68
CA TRP A 212 4.82 0.28 3.24
C TRP A 212 3.95 -0.98 3.10
N SER A 213 2.91 -1.12 3.93
CA SER A 213 1.96 -2.23 3.85
C SER A 213 1.08 -2.16 2.58
N GLN A 214 0.82 -0.96 2.05
CA GLN A 214 0.10 -0.81 0.78
C GLN A 214 0.98 -1.18 -0.42
N ILE A 215 2.28 -0.86 -0.38
CA ILE A 215 3.23 -1.11 -1.47
C ILE A 215 3.46 -2.60 -1.70
N GLN A 216 3.51 -3.45 -0.66
CA GLN A 216 3.63 -4.90 -0.84
C GLN A 216 2.40 -5.51 -1.52
N ALA A 217 1.20 -5.07 -1.14
CA ALA A 217 -0.04 -5.58 -1.72
C ALA A 217 -0.17 -5.18 -3.19
N GLU A 218 0.29 -3.99 -3.56
CA GLU A 218 0.11 -3.44 -4.91
C GLU A 218 1.30 -3.73 -5.85
N THR A 219 2.56 -3.62 -5.41
CA THR A 219 3.74 -3.84 -6.27
C THR A 219 3.81 -5.29 -6.77
N CYS A 220 3.44 -6.25 -5.92
CA CYS A 220 3.32 -7.64 -6.33
C CYS A 220 2.06 -7.94 -7.16
N ARG A 221 1.04 -7.06 -7.14
CA ARG A 221 -0.16 -7.19 -7.99
C ARG A 221 -0.01 -6.48 -9.34
N ALA A 222 0.85 -5.47 -9.44
CA ALA A 222 0.82 -4.49 -10.52
C ALA A 222 1.88 -4.71 -11.62
N THR A 223 2.31 -5.94 -11.87
CA THR A 223 3.11 -6.27 -13.06
C THR A 223 2.22 -6.94 -14.12
N LEU A 224 1.91 -6.22 -15.20
CA LEU A 224 1.48 -6.89 -16.45
C LEU A 224 2.74 -7.50 -17.09
N GLN A 225 2.93 -8.80 -16.87
CA GLN A 225 4.10 -9.55 -17.33
C GLN A 225 4.11 -9.67 -18.86
N GLU A 226 5.28 -9.81 -19.50
CA GLU A 226 5.38 -10.18 -20.92
C GLU A 226 4.62 -11.48 -21.23
N ALA A 227 4.63 -12.44 -20.28
CA ALA A 227 3.82 -13.66 -20.33
C ALA A 227 2.30 -13.41 -20.35
N ALA A 228 1.82 -12.24 -19.88
CA ALA A 228 0.42 -11.84 -20.02
C ALA A 228 0.06 -11.45 -21.46
N PHE A 229 1.06 -11.27 -22.33
CA PHE A 229 0.90 -10.96 -23.75
C PHE A 229 1.36 -12.13 -24.64
N GLU A 230 2.20 -13.04 -24.13
CA GLU A 230 2.67 -14.22 -24.86
C GLU A 230 1.49 -15.10 -25.33
N GLY A 231 1.42 -15.33 -26.64
CA GLY A 231 0.33 -16.08 -27.27
C GLY A 231 -1.02 -15.37 -27.30
N ARG A 232 -1.12 -14.12 -26.84
CA ARG A 232 -2.35 -13.30 -26.90
C ARG A 232 -2.25 -12.26 -28.00
N ILE A 233 -3.39 -11.97 -28.63
CA ILE A 233 -3.48 -10.90 -29.62
C ILE A 233 -3.55 -9.57 -28.87
N VAL A 234 -2.53 -8.72 -29.06
CA VAL A 234 -2.52 -7.36 -28.50
C VAL A 234 -3.02 -6.39 -29.55
N THR A 235 -4.24 -5.91 -29.36
CA THR A 235 -4.84 -4.92 -30.27
C THR A 235 -4.40 -3.52 -29.85
N LYS A 236 -3.67 -2.83 -30.72
CA LYS A 236 -3.38 -1.41 -30.54
C LYS A 236 -4.60 -0.60 -31.01
N ILE A 237 -5.26 0.07 -30.07
CA ILE A 237 -6.34 0.99 -30.38
C ILE A 237 -5.75 2.23 -31.06
N GLY A 238 -6.18 2.50 -32.30
CA GLY A 238 -5.76 3.66 -33.09
C GLY A 238 -6.69 4.85 -32.89
N CYS A 239 -6.17 6.07 -33.03
CA CYS A 239 -6.98 7.30 -32.85
C CYS A 239 -7.98 7.58 -33.99
N SER A 240 -7.96 6.83 -35.09
CA SER A 240 -8.66 7.19 -36.34
C SER A 240 -10.16 6.87 -36.39
N THR A 241 -10.72 6.17 -35.39
CA THR A 241 -12.14 5.75 -35.36
C THR A 241 -12.93 6.26 -34.16
N SER A 242 -12.38 7.20 -33.37
CA SER A 242 -12.92 7.55 -32.05
C SER A 242 -14.03 8.61 -32.08
N SER A 243 -15.18 8.28 -31.49
CA SER A 243 -16.20 9.25 -31.08
C SER A 243 -15.74 9.96 -29.79
N LYS A 244 -16.36 11.08 -29.43
CA LYS A 244 -16.09 11.75 -28.14
C LYS A 244 -17.21 11.50 -27.15
N ILE A 245 -16.84 11.16 -25.92
CA ILE A 245 -17.76 11.14 -24.77
C ILE A 245 -17.17 12.10 -23.73
N SER A 246 -17.94 13.14 -23.39
CA SER A 246 -17.50 14.20 -22.48
C SER A 246 -16.09 14.72 -22.83
N ASP A 247 -15.90 15.16 -24.07
CA ASP A 247 -14.62 15.68 -24.60
C ASP A 247 -13.43 14.70 -24.64
N SER A 248 -13.54 13.54 -24.01
CA SER A 248 -12.55 12.46 -24.09
C SER A 248 -12.78 11.63 -25.34
N LEU A 249 -11.69 11.27 -26.03
CA LEU A 249 -11.79 10.32 -27.14
C LEU A 249 -12.18 8.96 -26.58
N ALA A 250 -13.22 8.36 -27.15
CA ALA A 250 -13.78 7.08 -26.74
C ALA A 250 -13.65 6.06 -27.87
N HIS A 251 -13.27 4.85 -27.51
CA HIS A 251 -13.26 3.69 -28.38
C HIS A 251 -14.24 2.66 -27.83
N ASP A 252 -15.26 2.30 -28.62
CA ASP A 252 -16.15 1.19 -28.30
C ASP A 252 -15.43 -0.12 -28.58
N ASP A 253 -15.03 -0.81 -27.52
CA ASP A 253 -14.18 -2.00 -27.61
C ASP A 253 -14.95 -3.21 -28.17
N PHE A 254 -16.26 -3.27 -27.92
CA PHE A 254 -17.13 -4.35 -28.38
C PHE A 254 -17.99 -3.99 -29.60
N GLY A 255 -18.12 -2.71 -29.92
CA GLY A 255 -18.95 -2.21 -31.03
C GLY A 255 -20.45 -2.24 -30.76
N ASP A 256 -20.87 -2.57 -29.53
CA ASP A 256 -22.26 -2.64 -29.08
C ASP A 256 -22.61 -1.58 -28.03
N GLY A 257 -21.67 -0.66 -27.77
CA GLY A 257 -21.75 0.42 -26.79
C GLY A 257 -21.75 -0.02 -25.33
N SER A 258 -21.37 -1.26 -25.02
CA SER A 258 -21.35 -1.77 -23.64
C SER A 258 -20.08 -1.40 -22.89
N PHE A 259 -18.96 -1.19 -23.58
CA PHE A 259 -17.71 -0.80 -22.96
C PHE A 259 -16.91 0.15 -23.84
N TYR A 260 -16.60 1.31 -23.30
CA TYR A 260 -15.77 2.31 -23.94
C TYR A 260 -14.44 2.47 -23.21
N ILE A 261 -13.36 2.46 -23.99
CA ILE A 261 -12.02 2.85 -23.53
C ILE A 261 -11.85 4.33 -23.83
N LEU A 262 -11.65 5.13 -22.79
CA LEU A 262 -11.47 6.57 -22.88
C LEU A 262 -9.98 6.93 -22.82
N HIS A 263 -9.54 7.80 -23.71
CA HIS A 263 -8.20 8.38 -23.70
C HIS A 263 -8.14 9.55 -22.72
N VAL A 264 -7.43 9.36 -21.60
CA VAL A 264 -7.36 10.31 -20.49
C VAL A 264 -5.90 10.67 -20.14
N PRO A 265 -5.24 11.47 -20.99
CA PRO A 265 -3.80 11.75 -20.87
C PRO A 265 -3.47 12.70 -19.72
N GLY A 266 -2.18 12.80 -19.38
CA GLY A 266 -1.64 13.80 -18.46
C GLY A 266 -1.22 13.24 -17.10
N HIS A 267 -1.91 12.21 -16.59
CA HIS A 267 -1.46 11.47 -15.41
C HIS A 267 -0.19 10.67 -15.71
N ALA A 268 -0.26 9.75 -16.68
CA ALA A 268 0.87 8.96 -17.17
C ALA A 268 0.83 8.84 -18.71
N VAL A 269 1.93 8.35 -19.30
CA VAL A 269 1.99 8.09 -20.75
C VAL A 269 0.89 7.09 -21.12
N ARG A 270 0.00 7.49 -22.04
CA ARG A 270 -1.09 6.62 -22.56
C ARG A 270 -2.06 6.13 -21.47
N HIS A 271 -2.25 6.92 -20.42
CA HIS A 271 -3.27 6.64 -19.41
C HIS A 271 -4.67 6.57 -20.05
N ILE A 272 -5.44 5.56 -19.65
CA ILE A 272 -6.78 5.27 -20.16
C ILE A 272 -7.74 5.03 -18.99
N SER A 273 -9.03 5.21 -19.23
CA SER A 273 -10.10 4.90 -18.28
C SER A 273 -11.19 4.09 -18.98
N GLY A 274 -12.02 3.40 -18.21
CA GLY A 274 -13.13 2.60 -18.74
C GLY A 274 -14.47 3.26 -18.47
N LEU A 275 -15.41 3.18 -19.41
CA LEU A 275 -16.81 3.52 -19.20
C LEU A 275 -17.65 2.30 -19.56
N VAL A 276 -18.30 1.72 -18.55
CA VAL A 276 -19.02 0.45 -18.65
C VAL A 276 -20.50 0.71 -18.58
N ARG A 277 -21.28 0.24 -19.56
CA ARG A 277 -22.74 0.25 -19.48
C ARG A 277 -23.19 -0.87 -18.55
N THR A 278 -23.94 -0.55 -17.51
CA THR A 278 -24.41 -1.51 -16.51
C THR A 278 -25.82 -2.02 -16.76
N THR A 279 -26.62 -1.31 -17.56
CA THR A 279 -28.02 -1.70 -17.84
C THR A 279 -28.42 -1.43 -19.30
N PRO A 280 -29.45 -2.12 -19.83
CA PRO A 280 -29.94 -1.90 -21.18
C PRO A 280 -30.54 -0.51 -21.43
N ASP A 281 -31.07 0.13 -20.38
CA ASP A 281 -31.66 1.48 -20.40
C ASP A 281 -30.61 2.60 -20.33
N GLY A 282 -29.33 2.28 -20.20
CA GLY A 282 -28.24 3.24 -20.37
C GLY A 282 -27.69 3.83 -19.07
N THR A 283 -27.62 3.05 -17.98
CA THR A 283 -26.78 3.42 -16.83
C THR A 283 -25.33 2.98 -17.04
N PHE A 284 -24.39 3.71 -16.45
CA PHE A 284 -22.96 3.50 -16.63
C PHE A 284 -22.17 3.57 -15.33
N VAL A 285 -21.02 2.89 -15.32
CA VAL A 285 -19.95 3.07 -14.34
C VAL A 285 -18.72 3.62 -15.06
N SER A 286 -18.26 4.79 -14.64
CA SER A 286 -17.03 5.41 -15.13
C SER A 286 -15.86 5.04 -14.20
N LEU A 287 -15.00 4.15 -14.68
CA LEU A 287 -13.79 3.67 -13.99
C LEU A 287 -12.65 4.66 -14.23
N ALA A 288 -12.55 5.68 -13.38
CA ALA A 288 -11.65 6.82 -13.54
C ALA A 288 -10.16 6.49 -13.45
N GLY A 289 -9.81 5.35 -12.83
CA GLY A 289 -8.41 5.05 -12.52
C GLY A 289 -7.77 6.18 -11.73
N ASP A 290 -6.63 6.66 -12.22
CA ASP A 290 -5.84 7.73 -11.59
C ASP A 290 -6.04 9.09 -12.29
N VAL A 291 -7.17 9.32 -12.96
CA VAL A 291 -7.50 10.67 -13.49
C VAL A 291 -7.45 11.72 -12.36
N CYS A 292 -7.78 11.33 -11.13
CA CYS A 292 -7.59 12.16 -9.95
C CYS A 292 -7.38 11.33 -8.67
N HIS A 293 -6.73 11.94 -7.68
CA HIS A 293 -6.36 11.27 -6.43
C HIS A 293 -7.33 11.57 -5.27
N PHE A 294 -8.11 12.64 -5.39
CA PHE A 294 -9.09 13.06 -4.40
C PHE A 294 -10.40 13.45 -5.09
N GLY A 295 -11.54 12.97 -4.58
CA GLY A 295 -12.87 13.28 -5.16
C GLY A 295 -13.16 14.78 -5.21
N VAL A 296 -12.62 15.56 -4.27
CA VAL A 296 -12.65 17.03 -4.25
C VAL A 296 -11.96 17.72 -5.45
N SER A 297 -11.41 16.95 -6.39
CA SER A 297 -10.89 17.44 -7.68
C SER A 297 -11.97 17.58 -8.75
N PHE A 298 -13.11 16.89 -8.59
CA PHE A 298 -14.25 16.95 -9.52
C PHE A 298 -15.61 16.99 -8.82
N TRP A 299 -15.65 16.85 -7.48
CA TRP A 299 -16.83 17.13 -6.68
C TRP A 299 -16.96 18.62 -6.41
N LEU A 300 -18.22 19.07 -6.35
CA LEU A 300 -18.62 20.48 -6.35
C LEU A 300 -18.31 21.14 -7.68
N THR A 301 -19.31 21.17 -8.54
CA THR A 301 -19.16 21.71 -9.89
C THR A 301 -20.28 22.71 -10.14
N LYS A 302 -20.23 23.38 -11.28
CA LYS A 302 -21.36 24.17 -11.76
C LYS A 302 -22.63 23.32 -11.99
N TYR A 303 -22.48 22.01 -12.14
CA TYR A 303 -23.58 21.06 -12.36
C TYR A 303 -24.15 20.55 -11.03
N ILE A 304 -23.29 20.21 -10.07
CA ILE A 304 -23.67 19.81 -8.71
C ILE A 304 -22.98 20.75 -7.70
N PRO A 305 -23.53 21.98 -7.49
CA PRO A 305 -22.95 22.91 -6.54
C PRO A 305 -23.24 22.49 -5.11
N LEU A 306 -22.38 22.92 -4.17
CA LEU A 306 -22.61 22.70 -2.75
C LEU A 306 -23.93 23.37 -2.31
N SER A 307 -24.85 22.57 -1.76
CA SER A 307 -26.10 23.07 -1.16
C SER A 307 -25.80 24.03 -0.02
N SER A 308 -26.67 25.03 0.19
CA SER A 308 -26.52 26.00 1.30
C SER A 308 -26.62 25.35 2.69
N MET A 309 -27.38 24.25 2.78
CA MET A 309 -27.47 23.39 3.95
C MET A 309 -27.27 21.94 3.55
N PHE A 310 -26.54 21.18 4.35
CA PHE A 310 -26.36 19.75 4.13
C PHE A 310 -27.63 18.98 4.52
N LEU A 311 -27.90 17.91 3.77
CA LEU A 311 -29.05 17.06 4.03
C LEU A 311 -28.86 16.30 5.35
N PRO A 312 -29.95 15.97 6.08
CA PRO A 312 -29.86 15.18 7.31
C PRO A 312 -29.20 13.82 7.13
N VAL A 313 -29.21 13.28 5.91
CA VAL A 313 -28.59 12.00 5.55
C VAL A 313 -27.06 12.07 5.41
N THR A 314 -26.46 13.27 5.37
CA THR A 314 -25.02 13.44 5.25
C THR A 314 -24.33 13.02 6.55
N LYS A 315 -23.54 11.94 6.48
CA LYS A 315 -22.75 11.45 7.62
C LYS A 315 -21.47 12.28 7.77
N PHE A 316 -21.44 13.15 8.78
CA PHE A 316 -20.23 13.87 9.14
C PHE A 316 -19.39 13.11 10.18
N ASN A 317 -18.12 13.49 10.29
CA ASN A 317 -17.32 13.16 11.46
C ASN A 317 -18.06 13.63 12.73
N ALA A 318 -18.03 12.83 13.80
CA ALA A 318 -18.73 13.11 15.06
C ALA A 318 -18.39 14.48 15.69
N ARG A 319 -17.26 15.09 15.31
CA ARG A 319 -16.86 16.44 15.74
C ARG A 319 -17.65 17.57 15.08
N ILE A 320 -18.32 17.32 13.95
CA ILE A 320 -19.08 18.33 13.21
C ILE A 320 -20.55 18.25 13.61
N LYS A 321 -21.09 19.36 14.14
CA LYS A 321 -22.49 19.46 14.53
C LYS A 321 -23.40 19.50 13.30
N THR A 322 -24.48 18.72 13.32
CA THR A 322 -25.55 18.76 12.31
C THR A 322 -26.81 19.43 12.88
N PRO A 323 -27.52 20.26 12.10
CA PRO A 323 -27.23 20.65 10.71
C PRO A 323 -26.01 21.59 10.63
N CYS A 324 -25.17 21.39 9.62
CA CYS A 324 -23.99 22.21 9.35
C CYS A 324 -24.28 23.16 8.18
N GLN A 325 -23.82 24.41 8.26
CA GLN A 325 -23.89 25.33 7.12
C GLN A 325 -22.74 25.04 6.16
N CYS A 326 -22.97 25.21 4.85
CA CYS A 326 -21.92 25.03 3.85
C CYS A 326 -20.75 26.01 4.03
N THR A 327 -21.00 27.17 4.64
CA THR A 327 -20.02 28.20 4.95
C THR A 327 -18.83 27.66 5.76
N ALA A 328 -19.07 26.68 6.63
CA ALA A 328 -18.01 25.99 7.37
C ALA A 328 -16.93 25.38 6.46
N PHE A 329 -17.31 24.96 5.25
CA PHE A 329 -16.41 24.35 4.26
C PHE A 329 -15.97 25.36 3.20
N THR A 330 -16.85 26.27 2.75
CA THR A 330 -16.46 27.25 1.73
C THR A 330 -15.42 28.25 2.24
N MET A 331 -15.33 28.50 3.56
CA MET A 331 -14.28 29.34 4.15
C MET A 331 -12.87 28.83 3.90
N CYS A 332 -12.65 27.52 3.76
CA CYS A 332 -11.34 26.97 3.42
C CYS A 332 -11.13 26.72 1.91
N HIS A 333 -12.11 27.12 1.07
CA HIS A 333 -11.99 26.96 -0.37
C HIS A 333 -10.95 27.95 -0.94
N PRO A 334 -10.07 27.53 -1.87
CA PRO A 334 -9.04 28.42 -2.42
C PRO A 334 -9.61 29.62 -3.20
N ASP A 335 -10.81 29.47 -3.77
CA ASP A 335 -11.59 30.54 -4.40
C ASP A 335 -12.83 30.85 -3.55
N GLN A 336 -12.79 31.96 -2.80
CA GLN A 336 -13.88 32.33 -1.87
C GLN A 336 -15.16 32.75 -2.60
N GLU A 337 -15.07 33.20 -3.86
CA GLU A 337 -16.23 33.61 -4.65
C GLU A 337 -16.92 32.41 -5.30
N LYS A 338 -16.16 31.36 -5.62
CA LYS A 338 -16.65 30.15 -6.31
C LYS A 338 -16.66 28.89 -5.46
N GLY A 339 -16.50 28.99 -4.15
CA GLY A 339 -16.37 27.81 -3.29
C GLY A 339 -17.57 26.85 -3.22
N ARG A 340 -18.71 27.20 -3.84
CA ARG A 340 -19.86 26.31 -4.00
C ARG A 340 -19.91 25.61 -5.37
N PRO A 341 -19.75 26.32 -6.50
CA PRO A 341 -19.80 25.71 -7.84
C PRO A 341 -18.42 25.31 -8.41
N SER A 342 -17.37 25.21 -7.60
CA SER A 342 -16.05 24.79 -8.09
C SER A 342 -15.37 23.75 -7.19
N PRO A 343 -14.57 22.85 -7.78
CA PRO A 343 -13.81 21.89 -6.99
C PRO A 343 -12.74 22.57 -6.14
N PHE A 344 -12.47 22.00 -4.96
CA PHE A 344 -11.42 22.47 -4.05
C PHE A 344 -10.02 22.26 -4.61
N HIS A 345 -9.83 21.24 -5.44
CA HIS A 345 -8.55 20.91 -6.03
C HIS A 345 -8.59 21.03 -7.55
N ARG A 346 -7.49 21.54 -8.11
CA ARG A 346 -7.18 21.45 -9.54
C ARG A 346 -5.82 20.82 -9.69
N ALA A 347 -5.53 20.26 -10.87
CA ALA A 347 -4.18 19.84 -11.21
C ALA A 347 -3.27 21.08 -11.11
N ARG A 348 -2.39 21.12 -10.10
CA ARG A 348 -1.55 22.29 -9.82
C ARG A 348 -0.27 22.24 -10.61
N ILE A 349 0.04 23.33 -11.30
CA ILE A 349 1.34 23.59 -11.93
C ILE A 349 2.28 24.12 -10.83
N ALA A 350 2.69 23.28 -9.89
CA ALA A 350 3.64 23.68 -8.84
C ALA A 350 4.41 22.47 -8.31
N GLY A 351 5.74 22.48 -8.43
CA GLY A 351 6.64 21.49 -7.83
C GLY A 351 6.37 20.04 -8.27
N GLU A 352 6.75 19.08 -7.42
CA GLU A 352 6.47 17.65 -7.59
C GLU A 352 4.94 17.42 -7.70
N SER A 353 4.46 17.14 -8.91
CA SER A 353 3.05 16.85 -9.22
C SER A 353 2.86 15.35 -9.39
N TRP A 354 1.65 14.85 -9.05
CA TRP A 354 1.25 13.46 -9.34
C TRP A 354 0.96 13.23 -10.83
N TYR A 355 0.79 14.31 -11.60
CA TYR A 355 0.56 14.26 -13.04
C TYR A 355 1.86 14.58 -13.79
N MET A 356 2.23 13.74 -14.76
CA MET A 356 3.38 14.00 -15.63
C MET A 356 3.22 15.29 -16.46
N ASP A 357 2.01 15.58 -16.92
CA ASP A 357 1.66 16.80 -17.64
C ASP A 357 0.36 17.35 -17.05
N THR A 358 0.54 18.28 -16.11
CA THR A 358 -0.56 18.88 -15.34
C THR A 358 -1.55 19.66 -16.24
N PRO A 359 -1.11 20.54 -17.18
CA PRO A 359 -2.00 21.14 -18.16
C PRO A 359 -2.84 20.14 -18.95
N THR A 360 -2.24 19.04 -19.40
CA THR A 360 -2.96 18.00 -20.15
C THR A 360 -3.92 17.21 -19.26
N ALA A 361 -3.55 16.92 -18.00
CA ALA A 361 -4.35 16.16 -17.04
C ALA A 361 -5.64 16.87 -16.63
N GLN A 362 -5.68 18.21 -16.67
CA GLN A 362 -6.87 18.96 -16.29
C GLN A 362 -8.06 18.70 -17.23
N ASN A 363 -7.80 18.39 -18.50
CA ASN A 363 -8.88 18.14 -19.47
C ASN A 363 -9.69 16.88 -19.11
N PRO A 364 -9.08 15.69 -18.89
CA PRO A 364 -9.79 14.55 -18.35
C PRO A 364 -10.48 14.82 -17.02
N ILE A 365 -9.85 15.54 -16.08
CA ILE A 365 -10.48 15.88 -14.79
C ILE A 365 -11.82 16.63 -15.03
N ASN A 366 -11.82 17.59 -15.93
CA ASN A 366 -13.05 18.34 -16.29
C ASN A 366 -14.10 17.44 -16.96
N SER A 367 -13.69 16.44 -17.77
CA SER A 367 -14.62 15.46 -18.33
C SER A 367 -15.34 14.67 -17.23
N PHE A 368 -14.60 14.27 -16.19
CA PHE A 368 -15.16 13.53 -15.07
C PHE A 368 -16.13 14.35 -14.21
N GLU A 369 -16.00 15.68 -14.17
CA GLU A 369 -17.03 16.56 -13.57
C GLU A 369 -18.41 16.34 -14.22
N THR A 370 -18.45 16.11 -15.53
CA THR A 370 -19.72 15.90 -16.24
C THR A 370 -20.26 14.47 -16.07
N PHE A 371 -19.38 13.48 -15.88
CA PHE A 371 -19.78 12.12 -15.57
C PHE A 371 -20.40 12.06 -14.18
N ASP A 372 -19.75 12.66 -13.18
CA ASP A 372 -20.27 12.73 -11.81
C ASP A 372 -21.59 13.51 -11.73
N ALA A 373 -21.78 14.48 -12.63
CA ALA A 373 -23.01 15.25 -12.74
C ALA A 373 -24.21 14.49 -13.31
N HIS A 374 -23.99 13.35 -13.95
CA HIS A 374 -25.04 12.62 -14.66
C HIS A 374 -25.66 11.56 -13.76
N GLU A 375 -26.98 11.60 -13.54
CA GLU A 375 -27.67 10.72 -12.58
C GLU A 375 -27.52 9.22 -12.90
N ASP A 376 -27.40 8.89 -14.19
CA ASP A 376 -27.20 7.51 -14.65
C ASP A 376 -25.73 7.06 -14.68
N VAL A 377 -24.77 7.86 -14.20
CA VAL A 377 -23.34 7.52 -14.23
C VAL A 377 -22.75 7.52 -12.83
N LEU A 378 -22.24 6.36 -12.40
CA LEU A 378 -21.47 6.23 -11.17
C LEU A 378 -19.97 6.38 -11.48
N VAL A 379 -19.31 7.39 -10.92
CA VAL A 379 -17.85 7.55 -11.03
C VAL A 379 -17.14 6.77 -9.92
N VAL A 380 -16.22 5.89 -10.30
CA VAL A 380 -15.37 5.12 -9.39
C VAL A 380 -13.91 5.44 -9.67
N MET A 381 -13.21 5.96 -8.67
CA MET A 381 -11.80 6.34 -8.75
C MET A 381 -10.92 5.38 -7.93
N ALA A 382 -9.67 5.19 -8.34
CA ALA A 382 -8.75 4.23 -7.71
C ALA A 382 -8.54 4.50 -6.21
N HIS A 383 -8.42 5.77 -5.83
CA HIS A 383 -8.17 6.21 -4.46
C HIS A 383 -9.44 6.59 -3.68
N GLY A 384 -10.62 6.30 -4.23
CA GLY A 384 -11.90 6.67 -3.63
C GLY A 384 -12.24 5.76 -2.45
N GLN A 385 -12.63 6.33 -1.31
CA GLN A 385 -13.09 5.54 -0.15
C GLN A 385 -14.32 4.66 -0.48
N ALA A 386 -15.10 5.01 -1.51
CA ALA A 386 -16.22 4.20 -1.99
C ALA A 386 -15.79 2.84 -2.58
N ALA A 387 -14.56 2.71 -3.08
CA ALA A 387 -14.02 1.45 -3.61
C ALA A 387 -13.39 0.56 -2.54
N MET A 388 -13.08 1.13 -1.36
CA MET A 388 -12.26 0.48 -0.32
C MET A 388 -13.07 -0.04 0.88
N ASN A 389 -14.34 0.35 1.01
CA ASN A 389 -15.20 -0.03 2.14
C ASN A 389 -16.47 -0.72 1.63
N ASN A 390 -16.38 -2.01 1.31
CA ASN A 390 -17.51 -2.94 1.31
C ASN A 390 -17.26 -4.03 2.34
#